data_AF-A0A392T5V7-F1
#
_entry.id   AF-A0A392T5V7-F1
#
_cell.length_a   1.000
_cell.length_b   1.000
_cell.length_c   1.000
_cell.angle_alpha   90.00
_cell.angle_beta   90.00
_cell.angle_gamma   90.00
#
_symmetry.space_group_name_H-M   'P 1'
#
loop_
_entity.id
_entity.type
_entity.pdbx_description
1 polymer ?
#
loop_
_entity_poly.entity_id
_entity_poly.type
_entity_poly.pdbx_seq_one_letter_code
_entity_poly.pdbx_strand_id
1 'polypeptide(L)'
;TREHFDQPTEYYLTKEETMSPEELASLGKLQAYVDGFVPARYVDRAGDPILDAKGNERVEKQVINTKELLSCRSIAEVKICLGTDRE
;
A
#
# COMPACT_ATOMS: atom_id res chain seq x y z
N THR A 1 37.22 11.23 5.75
CA THR A 1 36.00 10.40 5.71
C THR A 1 34.96 11.20 4.96
N ARG A 2 34.60 10.78 3.74
CA ARG A 2 33.55 11.44 2.95
C ARG A 2 32.22 10.90 3.47
N GLU A 3 31.30 11.79 3.86
CA GLU A 3 29.93 11.40 4.21
C GLU A 3 29.29 10.68 3.01
N HIS A 4 28.38 9.74 3.28
CA HIS A 4 27.77 8.88 2.25
C HIS A 4 26.87 9.69 1.29
N PHE A 5 26.34 10.83 1.73
CA PHE A 5 25.51 11.75 0.95
C PHE A 5 25.96 13.20 1.13
N ASP A 6 25.80 14.01 0.08
CA ASP A 6 26.18 15.43 0.05
C ASP A 6 25.14 16.34 0.71
N GLN A 7 23.92 15.84 0.93
CA GLN A 7 22.77 16.57 1.47
C GLN A 7 22.00 15.68 2.47
N PRO A 8 21.25 16.28 3.42
CA PRO A 8 20.42 15.53 4.34
C PRO A 8 19.25 14.85 3.60
N THR A 9 18.67 13.80 4.16
CA THR A 9 17.63 12.98 3.51
C THR A 9 16.46 13.82 3.01
N GLU A 10 16.07 14.86 3.73
CA GLU A 10 14.98 15.77 3.39
C GLU A 10 15.17 16.47 2.06
N TYR A 11 16.42 16.65 1.61
CA TYR A 11 16.72 17.22 0.29
C TYR A 11 16.20 16.35 -0.87
N TYR A 12 16.14 15.04 -0.66
CA TYR A 12 15.71 14.07 -1.67
C TYR A 12 14.22 13.69 -1.54
N LEU A 13 13.51 14.26 -0.56
CA LEU A 13 12.09 14.02 -0.37
C LEU A 13 11.27 15.07 -1.11
N THR A 14 10.40 14.63 -2.02
CA THR A 14 9.38 15.50 -2.60
C THR A 14 8.29 15.75 -1.56
N LYS A 15 8.13 17.01 -1.16
CA LYS A 15 7.08 17.42 -0.23
C LYS A 15 5.82 17.80 -0.99
N GLU A 16 4.66 17.40 -0.51
CA GLU A 16 3.37 17.69 -1.15
C GLU A 16 3.16 19.20 -1.35
N GLU A 17 3.64 20.04 -0.42
CA GLU A 17 3.55 21.50 -0.51
C GLU A 17 4.36 22.09 -1.66
N THR A 18 5.31 21.34 -2.22
CA THR A 18 6.16 21.74 -3.35
C THR A 18 5.73 21.14 -4.69
N MET A 19 4.69 20.29 -4.69
CA MET A 19 4.19 19.64 -5.89
C MET A 19 3.40 20.61 -6.76
N SER A 20 3.56 20.46 -8.08
CA SER A 20 2.69 21.11 -9.06
C SER A 20 1.26 20.55 -9.00
N PRO A 21 0.26 21.27 -9.56
CA PRO A 21 -1.11 20.77 -9.63
C PRO A 21 -1.25 19.42 -10.34
N GLU A 22 -0.40 19.14 -11.34
CA GLU A 22 -0.39 17.87 -12.07
C GLU A 22 0.15 16.72 -11.20
N GLU A 23 1.20 16.97 -10.43
CA GLU A 23 1.76 16.00 -9.49
C GLU A 23 0.78 15.68 -8.37
N LEU A 24 0.08 16.68 -7.82
CA LEU A 24 -0.98 16.48 -6.84
C LEU A 24 -2.12 15.62 -7.39
N ALA A 25 -2.55 15.89 -8.63
CA ALA A 25 -3.57 15.07 -9.29
C ALA A 25 -3.10 13.62 -9.49
N SER A 26 -1.81 13.41 -9.79
CA SER A 26 -1.21 12.09 -9.96
C SER A 26 -1.06 11.35 -8.62
N LEU A 27 -0.68 12.06 -7.56
CA LEU A 27 -0.64 11.55 -6.20
C LEU A 27 -2.03 11.09 -5.73
N GLY A 28 -3.08 11.89 -6.00
CA GLY A 28 -4.45 11.51 -5.67
C GLY A 28 -4.91 10.24 -6.39
N LYS A 29 -4.52 10.04 -7.65
CA LYS A 29 -4.80 8.79 -8.38
C LYS A 29 -4.08 7.59 -7.75
N LEU A 30 -2.83 7.77 -7.31
CA LEU A 30 -2.06 6.73 -6.62
C LEU A 30 -2.67 6.37 -5.27
N GLN A 31 -3.07 7.38 -4.49
CA GLN A 31 -3.75 7.17 -3.21
C GLN A 31 -5.05 6.39 -3.40
N ALA A 32 -5.91 6.82 -4.34
CA ALA A 32 -7.16 6.12 -4.64
C ALA A 32 -6.95 4.67 -5.11
N TYR A 33 -5.86 4.40 -5.85
CA TYR A 33 -5.49 3.05 -6.25
C TYR A 33 -5.08 2.17 -5.06
N VAL A 34 -4.25 2.69 -4.15
CA VAL A 34 -3.79 1.98 -2.95
C VAL A 34 -4.94 1.76 -1.96
N ASP A 35 -5.82 2.76 -1.80
CA ASP A 35 -7.01 2.66 -0.94
C ASP A 35 -8.01 1.61 -1.44
N GLY A 36 -7.92 1.20 -2.71
CA GLY A 36 -8.70 0.12 -3.28
C GLY A 36 -8.26 -1.28 -2.85
N PHE A 37 -7.09 -1.44 -2.21
CA PHE A 37 -6.56 -2.73 -1.80
C PHE A 37 -7.32 -3.27 -0.58
N VAL A 38 -7.57 -4.58 -0.54
CA VAL A 38 -8.26 -5.20 0.58
C VAL A 38 -7.30 -5.36 1.76
N PRO A 39 -7.60 -4.75 2.93
CA PRO A 39 -6.78 -4.92 4.13
C PRO A 39 -6.72 -6.38 4.59
N ALA A 40 -5.62 -6.78 5.20
CA ALA A 40 -5.51 -8.09 5.82
C ALA A 40 -6.35 -8.12 7.10
N ARG A 41 -7.18 -9.16 7.28
CA ARG A 41 -7.99 -9.36 8.48
C ARG A 41 -7.22 -10.19 9.50
N TYR A 42 -7.32 -9.81 10.76
CA TYR A 42 -6.84 -10.66 11.85
C TYR A 42 -7.89 -11.72 12.13
N VAL A 43 -7.51 -12.98 11.98
CA VAL A 43 -8.35 -14.13 12.30
C VAL A 43 -7.69 -14.97 13.37
N ASP A 44 -8.50 -15.63 14.19
CA ASP A 44 -8.01 -16.62 15.14
C ASP A 44 -7.66 -17.95 14.43
N ARG A 45 -7.37 -19.00 15.21
CA ARG A 45 -7.02 -20.31 14.64
C ARG A 45 -8.19 -21.03 13.96
N ALA A 46 -9.43 -20.67 14.29
CA ALA A 46 -10.64 -21.20 13.65
C ALA A 46 -11.00 -20.41 12.37
N GLY A 47 -10.38 -19.26 12.16
CA GLY A 47 -10.66 -18.35 11.05
C GLY A 47 -11.67 -17.26 11.41
N ASP A 48 -12.05 -17.14 12.69
CA ASP A 48 -13.01 -16.14 13.14
C ASP A 48 -12.34 -14.76 13.27
N PRO A 49 -13.02 -13.65 12.88
CA PRO A 49 -12.44 -12.31 12.97
C PRO A 49 -12.13 -11.91 14.42
N ILE A 50 -10.91 -11.41 14.64
CA ILE A 50 -10.52 -10.83 15.92
C ILE A 50 -11.02 -9.39 15.99
N LEU A 51 -11.79 -9.07 17.03
CA LEU A 51 -12.34 -7.73 17.21
C LEU A 51 -11.41 -6.80 18.01
N ASP A 52 -11.50 -5.50 17.73
CA ASP A 52 -10.85 -4.44 18.50
C ASP A 52 -11.64 -4.08 19.77
N ALA A 53 -11.13 -3.14 20.56
CA ALA A 53 -11.79 -2.71 21.80
C ALA A 53 -13.17 -2.05 21.58
N LYS A 54 -13.50 -1.66 20.35
CA LYS A 54 -14.78 -1.07 19.95
C LYS A 54 -15.72 -2.10 19.31
N GLY A 55 -15.28 -3.35 19.16
CA GLY A 55 -16.05 -4.43 18.53
C GLY A 55 -15.96 -4.47 17.01
N ASN A 56 -15.05 -3.71 16.38
CA ASN A 56 -14.84 -3.78 14.93
C ASN A 56 -13.81 -4.85 14.59
N GLU A 57 -13.89 -5.45 13.40
CA GLU A 57 -12.84 -6.36 12.91
C GLU A 57 -11.49 -5.65 12.88
N ARG A 58 -10.47 -6.30 13.46
CA ARG A 58 -9.10 -5.83 13.33
C ARG A 58 -8.60 -6.09 11.92
N VAL A 59 -8.12 -5.02 11.30
CA VAL A 59 -7.52 -5.04 9.97
C VAL A 59 -6.15 -4.36 10.00
N GLU A 60 -5.23 -4.81 9.15
CA GLU A 60 -3.98 -4.10 8.84
C GLU A 60 -3.75 -3.92 7.35
N LYS A 61 -2.77 -3.09 7.01
CA LYS A 61 -2.28 -2.98 5.64
C LYS A 61 -1.76 -4.35 5.19
N GLN A 62 -2.31 -4.86 4.10
CA GLN A 62 -1.86 -6.12 3.52
C GLN A 62 -0.43 -5.98 2.98
N VAL A 63 0.46 -6.90 3.36
CA VAL A 63 1.80 -6.98 2.78
C VAL A 63 1.70 -7.60 1.39
N ILE A 64 2.16 -6.87 0.37
CA ILE A 64 2.16 -7.34 -1.02
C ILE A 64 3.49 -8.05 -1.30
N ASN A 65 3.41 -9.28 -1.81
CA ASN A 65 4.59 -9.96 -2.34
C ASN A 65 4.96 -9.36 -3.70
N THR A 66 5.85 -8.38 -3.69
CA THR A 66 6.28 -7.66 -4.90
C THR A 66 6.98 -8.56 -5.91
N LYS A 67 7.62 -9.66 -5.46
CA LYS A 67 8.25 -10.63 -6.36
C LYS A 67 7.20 -11.36 -7.20
N GLU A 68 6.14 -11.86 -6.56
CA GLU A 68 5.03 -12.52 -7.27
C GLU A 68 4.30 -11.52 -8.16
N LEU A 69 4.01 -10.32 -7.65
CA LEU A 69 3.36 -9.26 -8.41
C LEU A 69 4.12 -8.92 -9.71
N LEU A 70 5.45 -8.80 -9.64
CA LEU A 70 6.30 -8.51 -10.80
C LEU A 70 6.40 -9.70 -11.78
N SER A 71 6.03 -10.90 -11.34
CA SER A 71 6.02 -12.11 -12.17
C SER A 71 4.68 -12.38 -12.87
N CYS A 72 3.62 -11.63 -12.50
CA CYS A 72 2.29 -11.76 -13.08
C CYS A 72 2.29 -11.52 -14.60
N ARG A 73 1.53 -12.34 -15.33
CA ARG A 73 1.38 -12.27 -16.80
C ARG A 73 0.01 -11.76 -17.24
N SER A 74 -0.90 -11.55 -16.30
CA SER A 74 -2.25 -11.10 -16.57
C SER A 74 -2.75 -10.12 -15.51
N ILE A 75 -3.71 -9.29 -15.89
CA ILE A 75 -4.38 -8.36 -14.95
C ILE A 75 -5.12 -9.15 -13.86
N ALA A 76 -5.63 -10.35 -14.16
CA ALA A 76 -6.27 -11.20 -13.17
C ALA A 76 -5.28 -11.65 -12.08
N GLU A 77 -4.08 -12.10 -12.47
CA GLU A 77 -3.02 -12.44 -11.50
C GLU A 77 -2.60 -11.24 -10.65
N VAL A 78 -2.46 -10.07 -11.27
CA VAL A 78 -2.17 -8.82 -10.54
C VAL A 78 -3.26 -8.52 -9.51
N LYS A 79 -4.53 -8.64 -9.89
CA LYS A 79 -5.66 -8.40 -8.98
C LYS A 79 -5.64 -9.34 -7.79
N ILE A 80 -5.32 -10.62 -8.00
CA ILE A 80 -5.17 -11.61 -6.93
C ILE A 80 -4.02 -11.22 -5.99
N CYS A 81 -2.84 -10.88 -6.53
CA CYS A 81 -1.68 -10.47 -5.72
C CYS A 81 -1.92 -9.20 -4.90
N LEU A 82 -2.76 -8.29 -5.40
CA LEU A 82 -3.12 -7.04 -4.72
C LEU A 82 -4.38 -7.15 -3.86
N GLY A 83 -5.03 -8.32 -3.82
CA GLY A 83 -6.31 -8.50 -3.12
C GLY A 83 -7.44 -7.63 -3.67
N THR A 84 -7.39 -7.25 -4.95
CA THR A 84 -8.42 -6.41 -5.62
C THR A 84 -9.36 -7.23 -6.50
N ASP A 85 -9.22 -8.56 -6.49
CA ASP A 85 -10.20 -9.48 -7.04
C ASP A 85 -11.44 -9.45 -6.13
N ARG A 86 -12.41 -8.61 -6.47
CA ARG A 86 -13.75 -8.66 -5.88
C ARG A 86 -14.64 -9.49 -6.80
N GLU A 87 -15.37 -10.44 -6.21
CA GLU A 87 -16.58 -11.05 -6.78
C GLU A 87 -17.65 -10.01 -7.15
#